data_AF-A0ABC8ZJD8-F1
#
_entry.id   AF-A0ABC8ZJD8-F1
#
_cell.length_a   1.000
_cell.length_b   1.000
_cell.length_c   1.000
_cell.angle_alpha   90.00
_cell.angle_beta   90.00
_cell.angle_gamma   90.00
#
_symmetry.space_group_name_H-M   'P 1'
#
loop_
_entity.id
_entity.type
_entity.pdbx_description
1 polymer ?
#
loop_
_entity_poly.entity_id
_entity_poly.type
_entity_poly.pdbx_seq_one_letter_code
_entity_poly.pdbx_strand_id
1 'polypeptide(L)'
;MWRRVQTLAPALHRAATAAAAAAAPAAPVSSAARAAPLSSAAAAFRRTSPLLSGDKPAKVEDVMPIATGLEREELEAELQGKKRFDMDPTVGPFGTKEEPAVIESYYNKRIVGCPGGEGEDEHDVVWFWLKKDEPHECPVCSQYFVLKVIGDGGDPDGHDDDDEGHH
;
A
#
# COMPACT_ATOMS: atom_id res chain seq x y z
N MET A 1 24.06 0.32 12.45
CA MET A 1 24.72 0.25 11.12
C MET A 1 24.78 -1.21 10.66
N TRP A 2 23.83 -1.70 9.87
CA TRP A 2 23.83 -3.11 9.42
C TRP A 2 24.13 -3.18 7.92
N ARG A 3 25.17 -3.95 7.55
CA ARG A 3 25.66 -4.11 6.17
C ARG A 3 24.93 -5.25 5.48
N ARG A 4 24.40 -4.96 4.28
CA ARG A 4 23.71 -5.89 3.38
C ARG A 4 24.69 -6.90 2.76
N VAL A 5 24.33 -8.18 2.79
CA VAL A 5 24.97 -9.25 2.02
C VAL A 5 24.45 -9.21 0.58
N GLN A 6 25.35 -9.15 -0.40
CA GLN A 6 25.03 -9.16 -1.83
C GLN A 6 25.12 -10.58 -2.36
N THR A 7 24.07 -11.05 -3.05
CA THR A 7 24.09 -12.31 -3.80
C THR A 7 24.41 -12.02 -5.26
N LEU A 8 25.47 -12.65 -5.78
CA LEU A 8 25.90 -12.56 -7.18
C LEU A 8 25.16 -13.63 -8.00
N ALA A 9 24.49 -13.21 -9.08
CA ALA A 9 23.89 -14.10 -10.07
C ALA A 9 24.89 -14.44 -11.19
N PRO A 10 24.90 -15.68 -11.74
CA PRO A 10 25.80 -16.04 -12.82
C PRO A 10 25.26 -15.64 -14.21
N ALA A 11 26.15 -15.13 -15.05
CA ALA A 11 25.88 -14.74 -16.43
C ALA A 11 25.95 -15.95 -17.38
N LEU A 12 24.86 -16.24 -18.09
CA LEU A 12 24.83 -17.23 -19.17
C LEU A 12 25.35 -16.62 -20.47
N HIS A 13 26.49 -17.13 -20.95
CA HIS A 13 27.02 -16.84 -22.28
C HIS A 13 26.29 -17.66 -23.32
N ARG A 14 25.76 -17.00 -24.36
CA ARG A 14 25.15 -17.66 -25.52
C ARG A 14 26.18 -17.70 -26.65
N ALA A 15 26.69 -18.89 -26.96
CA ALA A 15 27.60 -19.12 -28.07
C ALA A 15 26.85 -19.00 -29.42
N ALA A 16 27.41 -18.24 -30.35
CA ALA A 16 26.99 -18.20 -31.74
C ALA A 16 27.83 -19.21 -32.54
N THR A 17 27.16 -20.08 -33.31
CA THR A 17 27.82 -20.90 -34.32
C THR A 17 27.46 -20.34 -35.70
N ALA A 18 28.50 -20.01 -36.47
CA ALA A 18 28.41 -19.67 -37.87
C ALA A 18 28.56 -20.95 -38.71
N ALA A 19 27.82 -21.04 -39.81
CA ALA A 19 28.13 -21.94 -40.92
C ALA A 19 27.71 -21.29 -42.26
N ALA A 20 28.69 -21.16 -43.17
CA ALA A 20 28.55 -20.89 -44.60
C ALA A 20 28.04 -22.17 -45.32
N ALA A 21 27.70 -22.29 -46.61
CA ALA A 21 27.87 -21.51 -47.84
C ALA A 21 26.83 -22.05 -48.88
N ALA A 22 26.35 -21.22 -49.82
CA ALA A 22 26.59 -21.26 -51.27
C ALA A 22 25.69 -22.13 -52.20
N ALA A 23 25.18 -21.42 -53.24
CA ALA A 23 24.91 -21.77 -54.65
C ALA A 23 23.66 -22.60 -55.09
N ALA A 24 22.94 -22.00 -56.07
CA ALA A 24 21.83 -22.50 -56.90
C ALA A 24 22.37 -23.25 -58.17
N PRO A 25 21.60 -23.61 -59.25
CA PRO A 25 20.15 -23.42 -59.58
C PRO A 25 19.45 -24.62 -60.32
N ALA A 26 18.12 -24.53 -60.56
CA ALA A 26 17.42 -24.89 -61.84
C ALA A 26 15.87 -24.87 -61.68
N ALA A 27 15.17 -24.51 -62.76
CA ALA A 27 13.75 -24.10 -62.86
C ALA A 27 12.79 -25.24 -63.29
N PRO A 28 11.58 -24.99 -63.88
CA PRO A 28 10.33 -24.52 -63.27
C PRO A 28 9.12 -25.46 -63.58
N VAL A 29 8.04 -25.41 -62.79
CA VAL A 29 6.71 -25.86 -63.27
C VAL A 29 5.60 -24.93 -62.78
N SER A 30 4.90 -24.36 -63.76
CA SER A 30 3.71 -23.52 -63.59
C SER A 30 2.52 -24.31 -63.07
N SER A 31 1.78 -23.73 -62.14
CA SER A 31 0.34 -23.99 -61.99
C SER A 31 -0.37 -22.69 -61.65
N ALA A 32 -1.17 -22.22 -62.60
CA ALA A 32 -2.05 -21.09 -62.44
C ALA A 32 -3.23 -21.51 -61.55
N ALA A 33 -3.27 -20.99 -60.32
CA ALA A 33 -4.46 -21.01 -59.48
C ALA A 33 -4.95 -19.58 -59.31
N ARG A 34 -6.18 -19.34 -59.77
CA ARG A 34 -6.90 -18.06 -59.70
C ARG A 34 -7.00 -17.59 -58.24
N ALA A 35 -6.37 -16.46 -57.93
CA ALA A 35 -6.53 -15.79 -56.64
C ALA A 35 -7.89 -15.08 -56.59
N ALA A 36 -8.79 -15.54 -55.72
CA ALA A 36 -9.92 -14.73 -55.28
C ALA A 36 -9.39 -13.64 -54.33
N PRO A 37 -9.78 -12.37 -54.47
CA PRO A 37 -9.39 -11.37 -53.50
C PRO A 37 -10.15 -11.65 -52.21
N LEU A 38 -9.46 -12.22 -51.21
CA LEU A 38 -9.90 -12.15 -49.83
C LEU A 38 -9.92 -10.67 -49.47
N SER A 39 -11.13 -10.10 -49.49
CA SER A 39 -11.38 -8.74 -49.02
C SER A 39 -11.00 -8.72 -47.54
N SER A 40 -9.75 -8.31 -47.27
CA SER A 40 -9.31 -8.00 -45.92
C SER A 40 -10.03 -6.73 -45.53
N ALA A 41 -11.26 -6.88 -45.05
CA ALA A 41 -11.85 -5.89 -44.17
C ALA A 41 -10.94 -5.87 -42.94
N ALA A 42 -9.90 -5.02 -43.02
CA ALA A 42 -9.16 -4.61 -41.85
C ALA A 42 -10.20 -3.99 -40.93
N ALA A 43 -10.73 -4.81 -40.02
CA ALA A 43 -11.53 -4.34 -38.91
C ALA A 43 -10.64 -3.30 -38.24
N ALA A 44 -10.97 -2.04 -38.50
CA ALA A 44 -10.41 -0.92 -37.77
C ALA A 44 -10.94 -1.08 -36.36
N PHE A 45 -10.30 -1.96 -35.58
CA PHE A 45 -10.21 -1.82 -34.15
C PHE A 45 -9.58 -0.44 -33.98
N ARG A 46 -10.45 0.57 -33.84
CA ARG A 46 -10.07 1.82 -33.19
C ARG A 46 -9.55 1.36 -31.85
N ARG A 47 -8.22 1.23 -31.75
CA ARG A 47 -7.54 1.15 -30.48
C ARG A 47 -7.96 2.44 -29.79
N THR A 48 -8.91 2.35 -28.86
CA THR A 48 -9.00 3.31 -27.78
C THR A 48 -7.60 3.28 -27.17
N SER A 49 -6.79 4.28 -27.48
CA SER A 49 -5.47 4.40 -26.89
C SER A 49 -5.62 4.16 -25.39
N PRO A 50 -4.81 3.30 -24.76
CA PRO A 50 -4.75 3.32 -23.31
C PRO A 50 -4.39 4.77 -22.96
N LEU A 51 -5.23 5.40 -22.12
CA LEU A 51 -5.03 6.77 -21.64
C LEU A 51 -3.65 6.96 -20.98
N LEU A 52 -2.96 5.86 -20.69
CA LEU A 52 -1.58 5.78 -20.23
C LEU A 52 -0.64 5.62 -21.44
N SER A 53 -0.49 6.66 -22.25
CA SER A 53 0.53 6.69 -23.31
C SER A 53 1.81 7.34 -22.80
N GLY A 54 2.89 6.56 -22.75
CA GLY A 54 4.27 7.05 -22.66
C GLY A 54 4.95 6.84 -21.31
N ASP A 55 6.27 6.65 -21.36
CA ASP A 55 7.25 6.32 -20.30
C ASP A 55 7.34 7.30 -19.09
N LYS A 56 6.27 8.04 -18.78
CA LYS A 56 6.21 8.96 -17.64
C LYS A 56 5.33 8.36 -16.54
N PRO A 57 5.70 8.54 -15.26
CA PRO A 57 4.82 8.16 -14.17
C PRO A 57 3.49 8.90 -14.33
N ALA A 58 2.38 8.16 -14.27
CA ALA A 58 1.04 8.71 -14.32
C ALA A 58 0.84 9.69 -13.15
N LYS A 59 0.20 10.83 -13.41
CA LYS A 59 -0.16 11.77 -12.35
C LYS A 59 -1.47 11.36 -11.69
N VAL A 60 -1.72 11.83 -10.47
CA VAL A 60 -2.97 11.56 -9.74
C VAL A 60 -4.19 11.94 -10.59
N GLU A 61 -4.16 13.07 -11.28
CA GLU A 61 -5.26 13.54 -12.12
C GLU A 61 -5.57 12.61 -13.31
N ASP A 62 -4.57 11.88 -13.81
CA ASP A 62 -4.73 10.93 -14.92
C ASP A 62 -5.38 9.61 -14.44
N VAL A 63 -5.17 9.26 -13.17
CA VAL A 63 -5.66 8.01 -12.54
C VAL A 63 -7.06 8.21 -11.92
N MET A 64 -7.36 9.41 -11.41
CA MET A 64 -8.63 9.76 -10.77
C MET A 64 -9.92 9.39 -11.55
N PRO A 65 -9.99 9.49 -12.89
CA PRO A 65 -11.20 9.11 -13.64
C PRO A 65 -11.49 7.61 -13.65
N ILE A 66 -10.48 6.76 -13.42
CA ILE A 66 -10.61 5.30 -13.43
C ILE A 66 -10.52 4.68 -12.03
N ALA A 67 -10.01 5.42 -11.04
CA ALA A 67 -9.92 4.98 -9.65
C ALA A 67 -11.32 4.81 -9.01
N THR A 68 -11.49 3.75 -8.22
CA THR A 68 -12.75 3.43 -7.52
C THR A 68 -12.49 2.90 -6.12
N GLY A 69 -13.48 2.96 -5.23
CA GLY A 69 -13.37 2.46 -3.85
C GLY A 69 -12.33 3.20 -3.00
N LEU A 70 -11.61 2.47 -2.14
CA LEU A 70 -10.62 3.04 -1.22
C LEU A 70 -9.45 3.73 -1.93
N GLU A 71 -9.05 3.23 -3.10
CA GLU A 71 -8.00 3.87 -3.92
C GLU A 71 -8.40 5.31 -4.26
N ARG A 72 -9.66 5.50 -4.68
CA ARG A 72 -10.18 6.83 -5.01
C ARG A 72 -10.25 7.73 -3.78
N GLU A 73 -10.73 7.21 -2.65
CA GLU A 73 -10.82 7.99 -1.39
C GLU A 73 -9.44 8.48 -0.91
N GLU A 74 -8.42 7.64 -1.04
CA GLU A 74 -7.04 8.00 -0.68
C GLU A 74 -6.52 9.12 -1.60
N LEU A 75 -6.66 8.96 -2.93
CA LEU A 75 -6.25 9.98 -3.90
C LEU A 75 -7.00 11.32 -3.73
N GLU A 76 -8.30 11.28 -3.42
CA GLU A 76 -9.09 12.50 -3.13
C GLU A 76 -8.59 13.22 -1.87
N ALA A 77 -8.21 12.47 -0.83
CA ALA A 77 -7.63 13.05 0.38
C ALA A 77 -6.25 13.67 0.10
N GLU A 78 -5.40 12.97 -0.65
CA GLU A 78 -4.08 13.47 -1.06
C GLU A 78 -4.17 14.77 -1.85
N LEU A 79 -5.13 14.87 -2.78
CA LEU A 79 -5.40 16.11 -3.53
C LEU A 79 -5.83 17.28 -2.62
N GLN A 80 -6.49 16.98 -1.50
CA GLN A 80 -6.82 17.96 -0.45
C GLN A 80 -5.65 18.23 0.52
N GLY A 81 -4.51 17.55 0.35
CA GLY A 81 -3.37 17.62 1.25
C GLY A 81 -3.60 16.94 2.61
N LYS A 82 -4.55 16.00 2.70
CA LYS A 82 -4.86 15.24 3.91
C LYS A 82 -4.51 13.77 3.71
N LYS A 83 -4.12 13.09 4.78
CA LYS A 83 -3.94 11.63 4.76
C LYS A 83 -5.26 10.96 5.14
N ARG A 84 -5.79 10.08 4.29
CA ARG A 84 -7.02 9.33 4.56
C ARG A 84 -6.85 8.35 5.73
N PHE A 85 -5.68 7.72 5.81
CA PHE A 85 -5.24 6.82 6.86
C PHE A 85 -3.97 7.37 7.48
N ASP A 86 -4.01 7.67 8.77
CA ASP A 86 -2.83 8.12 9.50
C ASP A 86 -2.01 6.90 9.96
N MET A 87 -0.83 6.76 9.34
CA MET A 87 0.12 5.68 9.62
C MET A 87 1.32 6.16 10.44
N ASP A 88 1.39 7.45 10.73
CA ASP A 88 2.49 8.02 11.50
C ASP A 88 2.33 7.68 12.99
N PRO A 89 3.43 7.52 13.74
CA PRO A 89 3.35 7.37 15.18
C PRO A 89 2.78 8.66 15.80
N THR A 90 1.98 8.52 16.86
CA THR A 90 1.52 9.68 17.62
C THR A 90 2.70 10.35 18.30
N VAL A 91 2.88 11.65 18.05
CA VAL A 91 3.95 12.46 18.63
C VAL A 91 3.33 13.51 19.54
N GLY A 92 3.86 13.63 20.75
CA GLY A 92 3.40 14.59 21.74
C GLY A 92 4.39 14.73 22.90
N PRO A 93 4.14 15.65 23.84
CA PRO A 93 4.94 15.75 25.06
C PRO A 93 4.79 14.50 25.93
N PHE A 94 5.69 14.36 26.90
CA PHE A 94 5.59 13.32 27.90
C PHE A 94 4.32 13.52 28.74
N GLY A 95 3.45 12.50 28.77
CA GLY A 95 2.16 12.55 29.45
C GLY A 95 2.31 12.46 30.96
N THR A 96 1.82 13.47 31.68
CA THR A 96 1.73 13.49 33.14
C THR A 96 0.31 13.19 33.60
N LYS A 97 0.10 13.02 34.91
CA LYS A 97 -1.24 12.76 35.45
C LYS A 97 -2.19 13.94 35.23
N GLU A 98 -1.67 15.16 35.30
CA GLU A 98 -2.39 16.41 35.07
C GLU A 98 -2.57 16.69 33.57
N GLU A 99 -1.55 16.42 32.77
CA GLU A 99 -1.54 16.62 31.31
C GLU A 99 -1.16 15.30 30.60
N PRO A 100 -2.12 14.35 30.47
CA PRO A 100 -1.84 13.04 29.90
C PRO A 100 -1.63 13.11 28.38
N ALA A 101 -0.90 12.14 27.84
CA ALA A 101 -0.75 11.96 26.40
C ALA A 101 -2.08 11.50 25.79
N VAL A 102 -2.68 12.35 24.96
CA VAL A 102 -3.96 12.09 24.32
C VAL A 102 -3.76 11.28 23.05
N ILE A 103 -4.34 10.08 23.01
CA ILE A 103 -4.31 9.20 21.84
C ILE A 103 -5.69 9.19 21.19
N GLU A 104 -5.74 9.55 19.91
CA GLU A 104 -6.99 9.54 19.15
C GLU A 104 -7.33 8.12 18.68
N SER A 105 -8.61 7.77 18.67
CA SER A 105 -9.08 6.45 18.22
C SER A 105 -10.47 6.58 17.57
N TYR A 106 -10.74 5.77 16.55
CA TYR A 106 -12.09 5.70 15.99
C TYR A 106 -13.06 4.89 16.89
N TYR A 107 -12.51 3.91 17.62
CA TYR A 107 -13.24 3.00 18.53
C TYR A 107 -13.00 3.33 20.01
N ASN A 108 -13.75 2.69 20.90
CA ASN A 108 -13.63 2.86 22.36
C ASN A 108 -12.36 2.25 22.97
N LYS A 109 -11.60 1.44 22.22
CA LYS A 109 -10.30 0.89 22.65
C LYS A 109 -9.30 0.89 21.49
N ARG A 110 -8.02 1.13 21.79
CA ARG A 110 -6.90 1.13 20.81
C ARG A 110 -5.65 0.52 21.43
N ILE A 111 -4.89 -0.24 20.64
CA ILE A 111 -3.57 -0.74 21.02
C ILE A 111 -2.56 0.41 20.93
N VAL A 112 -1.82 0.64 22.01
CA VAL A 112 -0.80 1.69 22.11
C VAL A 112 0.53 1.06 22.51
N GLY A 113 1.62 1.54 21.91
CA GLY A 113 2.99 1.16 22.25
C GLY A 113 3.74 2.35 22.83
N CYS A 114 4.24 2.22 24.05
CA CYS A 114 5.07 3.23 24.70
C CYS A 114 6.56 2.83 24.60
N PRO A 115 7.40 3.57 23.85
CA PRO A 115 8.85 3.38 23.81
C PRO A 115 9.59 4.10 24.96
N GLY A 116 8.87 4.83 25.81
CA GLY A 116 9.46 5.66 26.86
C GLY A 116 9.66 7.11 26.46
N GLY A 117 10.29 7.87 27.36
CA GLY A 117 10.65 9.27 27.19
C GLY A 117 12.05 9.45 26.61
N GLU A 118 12.57 10.69 26.69
CA GLU A 118 13.97 10.97 26.35
C GLU A 118 14.89 10.68 27.57
N GLY A 119 16.07 10.12 27.33
CA GLY A 119 17.08 9.96 28.38
C GLY A 119 16.87 8.71 29.23
N GLU A 120 16.74 8.88 30.55
CA GLU A 120 16.64 7.76 31.50
C GLU A 120 15.27 7.05 31.46
N ASP A 121 14.27 7.69 30.87
CA ASP A 121 12.91 7.16 30.71
C ASP A 121 12.73 6.34 29.42
N GLU A 122 13.80 6.12 28.62
CA GLU A 122 13.79 5.26 27.44
C GLU A 122 13.73 3.78 27.85
N HIS A 123 12.84 3.00 27.23
CA HIS A 123 12.73 1.57 27.52
C HIS A 123 12.21 0.77 26.31
N ASP A 124 12.26 -0.57 26.40
CA ASP A 124 11.67 -1.44 25.36
C ASP A 124 10.17 -1.18 25.22
N VAL A 125 9.62 -1.32 24.01
CA VAL A 125 8.22 -0.97 23.73
C VAL A 125 7.27 -1.79 24.58
N VAL A 126 6.50 -1.11 25.43
CA VAL A 126 5.40 -1.70 26.20
C VAL A 126 4.11 -1.52 25.44
N TRP A 127 3.46 -2.63 25.10
CA TRP A 127 2.17 -2.66 24.40
C TRP A 127 1.03 -2.86 25.38
N PHE A 128 -0.04 -2.08 25.25
CA PHE A 128 -1.23 -2.19 26.08
C PHE A 128 -2.50 -1.78 25.32
N TRP A 129 -3.63 -2.26 25.83
CA TRP A 129 -4.95 -1.79 25.41
C TRP A 129 -5.30 -0.52 26.19
N LEU A 130 -5.41 0.59 25.49
CA LEU A 130 -5.94 1.83 26.04
C LEU A 130 -7.44 1.88 25.77
N LYS A 131 -8.24 2.10 26.81
CA LYS A 131 -9.69 2.16 26.73
C LYS A 131 -10.19 3.58 26.98
N LYS A 132 -11.35 3.90 26.43
CA LYS A 132 -12.05 5.16 26.69
C LYS A 132 -12.38 5.26 28.18
N ASP A 133 -12.21 6.45 28.74
CA ASP A 133 -12.54 6.79 30.13
C ASP A 133 -11.72 6.04 31.21
N GLU A 134 -10.74 5.21 30.81
CA GLU A 134 -9.76 4.55 31.69
C GLU A 134 -8.34 5.00 31.33
N PRO A 135 -7.79 6.01 32.04
CA PRO A 135 -6.39 6.41 31.86
C PRO A 135 -5.44 5.24 32.15
N HIS A 136 -4.41 5.09 31.32
CA HIS A 136 -3.38 4.07 31.50
C HIS A 136 -2.05 4.72 31.88
N GLU A 137 -1.41 4.19 32.92
CA GLU A 137 -0.06 4.57 33.32
C GLU A 137 0.92 3.50 32.85
N CYS A 138 1.96 3.89 32.11
CA CYS A 138 2.99 2.96 31.68
C CYS A 138 3.75 2.42 32.90
N PRO A 139 3.91 1.09 33.05
CA PRO A 139 4.55 0.50 34.23
C PRO A 139 6.07 0.75 34.33
N VAL A 140 6.69 1.33 33.29
CA VAL A 140 8.15 1.54 33.24
C VAL A 140 8.48 3.03 33.36
N CYS A 141 8.04 3.86 32.42
CA CYS A 141 8.31 5.31 32.45
C CYS A 141 7.29 6.12 33.27
N SER A 142 6.20 5.52 33.76
CA SER A 142 5.13 6.23 34.48
C SER A 142 4.40 7.32 33.66
N GLN A 143 4.49 7.25 32.32
CA GLN A 143 3.75 8.14 31.43
C GLN A 143 2.25 7.82 31.47
N TYR A 144 1.42 8.87 31.52
CA TYR A 144 -0.04 8.75 31.51
C TYR A 144 -0.60 8.92 30.10
N PHE A 145 -1.55 8.05 29.74
CA PHE A 145 -2.23 8.04 28.45
C PHE A 145 -3.74 8.09 28.63
N VAL A 146 -4.43 8.86 27.79
CA VAL A 146 -5.89 8.91 27.71
C VAL A 146 -6.36 8.76 26.28
N LEU A 147 -7.49 8.08 26.09
CA LEU A 147 -8.06 7.85 24.77
C LEU A 147 -9.15 8.87 24.45
N LYS A 148 -9.03 9.53 23.31
CA LYS A 148 -10.04 10.45 22.75
C LYS A 148 -10.68 9.78 21.54
N VAL A 149 -11.97 9.49 21.63
CA VAL A 149 -12.73 8.93 20.51
C VAL A 149 -13.06 10.05 19.51
N ILE A 150 -12.68 9.86 18.24
CA ILE A 150 -12.92 10.80 17.14
C ILE A 150 -13.94 10.31 16.10
N GLY A 151 -14.43 9.08 16.25
CA GLY A 151 -15.41 8.44 15.37
C GLY A 151 -16.68 8.04 16.11
N ASP A 152 -17.35 7.01 15.58
CA ASP A 152 -18.60 6.49 16.14
C ASP A 152 -18.42 5.75 17.47
N GLY A 153 -17.18 5.38 17.81
CA GLY A 153 -16.87 4.58 18.99
C GLY A 153 -17.26 3.11 18.79
N GLY A 154 -17.59 2.43 19.88
CA GLY A 154 -17.93 1.01 19.90
C GLY A 154 -16.72 0.09 20.09
N ASP A 155 -17.00 -1.19 20.23
CA ASP A 155 -15.96 -2.21 20.34
C ASP A 155 -15.39 -2.55 18.95
N PRO A 156 -14.05 -2.50 18.75
CA PRO A 156 -13.45 -2.80 17.46
C PRO A 156 -13.62 -4.26 17.02
N ASP A 157 -13.96 -5.17 17.93
CA ASP A 157 -14.20 -6.58 17.62
C ASP A 157 -15.65 -6.84 17.22
N GLY A 158 -16.53 -5.84 17.27
CA GLY A 158 -17.93 -5.94 16.83
C GLY A 158 -18.83 -6.83 17.71
N HIS A 159 -18.40 -7.11 18.93
CA HIS A 159 -19.23 -7.76 19.94
C HIS A 159 -19.76 -6.65 20.84
N ASP A 160 -21.04 -6.32 20.72
CA ASP A 160 -21.71 -5.49 21.71
C ASP A 160 -21.83 -6.33 22.99
N ASP A 161 -21.33 -5.81 24.12
CA ASP A 161 -21.38 -6.49 25.42
C ASP A 161 -22.83 -6.51 25.96
N ASP A 162 -23.74 -7.21 25.29
CA ASP A 162 -25.15 -7.38 25.68
C ASP A 162 -25.37 -8.49 26.74
N ASP A 163 -24.31 -9.00 27.38
CA ASP A 163 -24.37 -10.13 28.34
C ASP A 163 -24.42 -9.70 29.83
N GLU A 164 -25.09 -8.59 30.16
CA GLU A 164 -25.41 -8.21 31.55
C GLU A 164 -26.92 -8.35 31.82
N GLY A 165 -27.42 -9.59 32.02
CA GLY A 165 -28.85 -9.78 32.30
C GLY A 165 -29.36 -11.14 32.78
N HIS A 166 -28.52 -12.13 33.10
CA HIS A 166 -28.98 -13.41 33.64
C HIS A 166 -28.24 -13.80 34.93
N HIS A 167 -28.77 -13.34 36.06
CA HIS A 167 -28.58 -13.94 37.37
C HIS A 167 -29.88 -13.83 38.17
#